data_AF-A0A3N2KL33-F1
#
_entry.id   AF-A0A3N2KL33-F1
#
_cell.length_a   1.000
_cell.length_b   1.000
_cell.length_c   1.000
_cell.angle_alpha   90.00
_cell.angle_beta   90.00
_cell.angle_gamma   90.00
#
_symmetry.space_group_name_H-M   'P 1'
#
loop_
_entity.id
_entity.type
_entity.pdbx_description
1 polymer ?
#
loop_
_entity_poly.entity_id
_entity_poly.type
_entity_poly.pdbx_seq_one_letter_code
_entity_poly.pdbx_strand_id
1 'polypeptide(L)'
;MWLSNSSVGRKFVMALSGAFLVLFVTFHCLMNAVAICWPAAYNSVCEFLGANWYALAASAVLALFIIVHIIYAVMLTVQNRKARGNVRYAISKTPKSVEWSSKNMFVLGIVILAFLVVHLIQFWAKMQLVEILGDHGTVPPAAGTLFIQMAFSEVWTPIVYIIGFIALWFHFNHGFWSMFQSIGWDNNVWIPRLKKVACVWASLVVLCFIAQAIVFTVRANENYYIKNEALREQYKDMVWPMMEKDFGPDMAQLGMQIKMSPYSQVSMGLRQMEQQQAQQIEQLSTPEGKDYVKNNPQMQTQLENMTKQHKSLENVVKFFDYLEQADNKPELEIPGQPGQPQ
;
A
#
# COMPACT_ATOMS: atom_id res chain seq x y z
N MET A 1 1.21 -25.22 -28.29
CA MET A 1 1.76 -23.96 -28.84
C MET A 1 3.27 -23.93 -28.62
N TRP A 2 4.08 -23.40 -29.54
CA TRP A 2 5.55 -23.42 -29.43
C TRP A 2 6.08 -22.75 -28.15
N LEU A 3 5.40 -21.70 -27.68
CA LEU A 3 5.72 -20.94 -26.46
C LEU A 3 5.70 -21.81 -25.19
N SER A 4 4.82 -22.81 -25.11
CA SER A 4 4.68 -23.68 -23.94
C SER A 4 5.33 -25.06 -24.12
N ASN A 5 5.56 -25.51 -25.36
CA ASN A 5 6.03 -26.87 -25.65
C ASN A 5 7.54 -26.96 -25.90
N SER A 6 8.22 -25.87 -26.24
CA SER A 6 9.68 -25.84 -26.45
C SER A 6 10.44 -25.25 -25.26
N SER A 7 11.69 -25.68 -25.06
CA SER A 7 12.58 -25.09 -24.04
C SER A 7 12.90 -23.62 -24.32
N VAL A 8 13.03 -23.25 -25.60
CA VAL A 8 13.28 -21.88 -26.06
C VAL A 8 12.07 -20.99 -25.78
N GLY A 9 10.87 -21.43 -26.17
CA GLY A 9 9.63 -20.69 -25.93
C GLY A 9 9.40 -20.39 -24.46
N ARG A 10 9.66 -21.35 -23.56
CA ARG A 10 9.52 -21.13 -22.11
C ARG A 10 10.49 -20.10 -21.56
N LYS A 11 11.75 -20.11 -22.02
CA LYS A 11 12.75 -19.11 -21.62
C LYS A 11 12.40 -17.71 -22.15
N PHE A 12 11.84 -17.64 -23.35
CA PHE A 12 11.36 -16.37 -23.90
C PHE A 12 10.22 -15.77 -23.06
N VAL A 13 9.21 -16.56 -22.70
CA VAL A 13 8.12 -16.10 -21.81
C VAL A 13 8.64 -15.69 -20.43
N MET A 14 9.60 -16.44 -19.87
CA MET A 14 10.27 -16.09 -18.61
C MET A 14 10.99 -14.74 -18.71
N ALA A 15 11.71 -14.49 -19.81
CA ALA A 15 12.41 -13.24 -20.06
C ALA A 15 11.45 -12.05 -20.24
N LEU A 16 10.38 -12.22 -21.03
CA LEU A 16 9.40 -11.17 -21.29
C LEU A 16 8.65 -10.78 -20.00
N SER A 17 8.18 -11.77 -19.24
CA SER A 17 7.53 -11.51 -17.96
C SER A 17 8.49 -10.88 -16.95
N GLY A 18 9.75 -11.35 -16.90
CA GLY A 18 10.79 -10.75 -16.09
C GLY A 18 11.03 -9.28 -16.44
N ALA A 19 11.17 -8.95 -17.73
CA ALA A 19 11.38 -7.57 -18.19
C ALA A 19 10.24 -6.64 -17.77
N PHE A 20 8.98 -7.09 -17.86
CA PHE A 20 7.83 -6.33 -17.37
C PHE A 20 7.92 -6.07 -15.86
N LEU A 21 8.27 -7.10 -15.07
CA LEU A 21 8.42 -6.95 -13.61
C LEU A 21 9.60 -6.05 -13.24
N VAL A 22 10.69 -6.03 -14.02
CA VAL A 22 11.80 -5.08 -13.84
C VAL A 22 11.31 -3.63 -14.00
N LEU A 23 10.53 -3.36 -15.04
CA LEU A 23 9.95 -2.02 -15.28
C LEU A 23 9.00 -1.64 -14.15
N PHE A 24 8.13 -2.55 -13.73
CA PHE A 24 7.21 -2.31 -12.62
C PHE A 24 7.95 -2.00 -11.32
N VAL A 25 8.92 -2.83 -10.90
CA VAL A 25 9.67 -2.63 -9.65
C VAL A 25 10.47 -1.33 -9.69
N THR A 26 11.01 -0.96 -10.85
CA THR A 26 11.67 0.32 -11.05
C THR A 26 10.71 1.49 -10.85
N PHE A 27 9.57 1.48 -11.54
CA PHE A 27 8.55 2.51 -11.42
C PHE A 27 8.02 2.61 -9.98
N HIS A 28 7.74 1.46 -9.36
CA HIS A 28 7.29 1.36 -7.97
C HIS A 28 8.32 1.94 -6.99
N CYS A 29 9.61 1.66 -7.18
CA CYS A 29 10.69 2.24 -6.39
C CYS A 29 10.72 3.78 -6.48
N LEU A 30 10.58 4.33 -7.69
CA LEU A 30 10.61 5.77 -7.91
C LEU A 30 9.39 6.47 -7.30
N MET A 31 8.20 5.90 -7.43
CA MET A 31 7.00 6.43 -6.79
C MET A 31 7.10 6.43 -5.27
N ASN A 32 7.61 5.34 -4.67
CA ASN A 32 7.80 5.29 -3.23
C ASN A 32 8.86 6.30 -2.75
N ALA A 33 9.84 6.64 -3.58
CA ALA A 33 10.82 7.68 -3.24
C ALA A 33 10.15 9.08 -3.12
N VAL A 34 9.02 9.32 -3.79
CA VAL A 34 8.22 10.55 -3.59
C VAL A 34 7.76 10.67 -2.15
N ALA A 35 7.40 9.57 -1.47
CA ALA A 35 6.98 9.60 -0.06
C ALA A 35 8.10 10.04 0.90
N ILE A 36 9.38 9.89 0.51
CA ILE A 36 10.52 10.40 1.28
C ILE A 36 10.61 11.92 1.12
N CYS A 37 10.63 12.40 -0.14
CA CYS A 37 10.94 13.79 -0.45
C CYS A 37 9.72 14.71 -0.30
N TRP A 38 8.54 14.26 -0.72
CA TRP A 38 7.29 15.03 -0.79
C TRP A 38 6.09 14.18 -0.36
N PRO A 39 5.90 13.93 0.95
CA PRO A 39 4.82 13.08 1.46
C PRO A 39 3.41 13.46 0.96
N ALA A 40 3.08 14.75 0.88
CA ALA A 40 1.77 15.19 0.36
C ALA A 40 1.60 14.85 -1.13
N ALA A 41 2.65 14.99 -1.94
CA ALA A 41 2.61 14.60 -3.35
C ALA A 41 2.45 13.09 -3.52
N TYR A 42 2.99 12.29 -2.60
CA TYR A 42 2.80 10.84 -2.62
C TYR A 42 1.33 10.44 -2.44
N ASN A 43 0.55 11.13 -1.60
CA ASN A 43 -0.88 10.88 -1.49
C ASN A 43 -1.64 11.23 -2.78
N SER A 44 -1.25 12.31 -3.47
CA SER A 44 -1.83 12.62 -4.79
C SER A 44 -1.48 11.55 -5.84
N VAL A 45 -0.28 10.96 -5.76
CA VAL A 45 0.07 9.78 -6.58
C VAL A 45 -0.81 8.58 -6.22
N CYS A 46 -1.09 8.36 -4.93
CA CYS A 46 -1.97 7.29 -4.46
C CYS A 46 -3.41 7.48 -4.92
N GLU A 47 -3.91 8.71 -4.91
CA GLU A 47 -5.23 9.07 -5.45
C GLU A 47 -5.30 8.82 -6.97
N PHE A 48 -4.30 9.28 -7.72
CA PHE A 48 -4.20 9.02 -9.16
C PHE A 48 -4.14 7.50 -9.47
N LEU A 49 -3.40 6.73 -8.68
CA LEU A 49 -3.28 5.28 -8.84
C LEU A 49 -4.28 4.47 -7.99
N GLY A 50 -5.34 5.11 -7.48
CA GLY A 50 -6.44 4.47 -6.76
C GLY A 50 -7.24 3.51 -7.63
N ALA A 51 -8.48 3.18 -7.26
CA ALA A 51 -9.33 2.26 -8.04
C ALA A 51 -9.90 2.88 -9.34
N ASN A 52 -9.13 3.75 -10.01
CA ASN A 52 -9.42 4.23 -11.35
C ASN A 52 -9.33 3.08 -12.36
N TRP A 53 -10.19 3.09 -13.40
CA TRP A 53 -10.28 1.99 -14.37
C TRP A 53 -8.93 1.62 -15.02
N TYR A 54 -8.08 2.61 -15.33
CA TYR A 54 -6.77 2.40 -15.95
C TYR A 54 -5.76 1.78 -14.96
N ALA A 55 -5.81 2.20 -13.69
CA ALA A 55 -4.96 1.66 -12.63
C ALA A 55 -5.37 0.22 -12.27
N LEU A 56 -6.67 -0.08 -12.27
CA LEU A 56 -7.19 -1.44 -12.11
C LEU A 56 -6.79 -2.34 -13.29
N ALA A 57 -6.91 -1.84 -14.53
CA ALA A 57 -6.45 -2.58 -15.70
C ALA A 57 -4.94 -2.86 -15.64
N ALA A 58 -4.12 -1.87 -15.29
CA ALA A 58 -2.68 -2.04 -15.10
C ALA A 58 -2.36 -3.06 -13.98
N SER A 59 -3.11 -3.03 -12.87
CA SER A 59 -2.97 -3.97 -11.76
C SER A 59 -3.33 -5.40 -12.17
N ALA A 60 -4.39 -5.58 -12.96
CA ALA A 60 -4.77 -6.88 -13.51
C ALA A 60 -3.72 -7.44 -14.48
N VAL A 61 -3.16 -6.58 -15.36
CA VAL A 61 -2.06 -6.96 -16.26
C VAL A 61 -0.82 -7.35 -15.46
N LEU A 62 -0.46 -6.57 -14.43
CA LEU A 62 0.66 -6.91 -13.55
C LEU A 62 0.45 -8.26 -12.84
N ALA A 63 -0.73 -8.49 -12.27
CA ALA A 63 -1.07 -9.76 -11.64
C ALA A 63 -0.94 -10.93 -12.61
N LEU A 64 -1.40 -10.77 -13.86
CA LEU A 64 -1.22 -11.77 -14.92
C LEU A 64 0.26 -12.06 -15.19
N PHE A 65 1.09 -11.02 -15.33
CA PHE A 65 2.53 -11.19 -15.55
C PHE A 65 3.23 -11.87 -14.37
N ILE A 66 2.86 -11.56 -13.13
CA ILE A 66 3.36 -12.24 -11.92
C ILE A 66 3.00 -13.73 -11.95
N ILE A 67 1.71 -14.05 -12.21
CA ILE A 67 1.23 -15.44 -12.26
C ILE A 67 1.96 -16.22 -13.35
N VAL A 68 2.05 -15.66 -14.56
CA VAL A 68 2.77 -16.28 -15.69
C VAL A 68 4.25 -16.49 -15.34
N HIS A 69 4.89 -15.50 -14.72
CA HIS A 69 6.29 -15.60 -14.29
C HIS A 69 6.49 -16.77 -13.30
N ILE A 70 5.62 -16.88 -12.30
CA ILE A 70 5.70 -17.96 -11.29
C ILE A 70 5.45 -19.33 -11.94
N ILE A 71 4.43 -19.46 -12.79
CA ILE A 71 4.12 -20.74 -13.46
C ILE A 71 5.32 -21.20 -14.28
N TYR A 72 5.89 -20.34 -15.12
CA TYR A 72 7.04 -20.70 -15.96
C TYR A 72 8.31 -20.95 -15.12
N ALA A 73 8.52 -20.19 -14.03
CA ALA A 73 9.62 -20.45 -13.09
C ALA A 73 9.51 -21.84 -12.44
N VAL A 74 8.32 -22.24 -12.00
CA VAL A 74 8.05 -23.58 -11.45
C VAL A 74 8.27 -24.65 -12.51
N MET A 75 7.70 -24.47 -13.71
CA MET A 75 7.84 -25.43 -14.83
C MET A 75 9.32 -25.65 -15.18
N LEU A 76 10.10 -24.58 -15.31
CA LEU A 76 11.53 -24.65 -15.61
C LEU A 76 12.32 -25.29 -14.45
N THR A 77 11.99 -24.97 -13.21
CA THR A 77 12.64 -25.56 -12.03
C THR A 77 12.42 -27.07 -11.98
N VAL A 78 11.19 -27.53 -12.19
CA VAL A 78 10.85 -28.96 -12.22
C VAL A 78 11.52 -29.66 -13.40
N GLN A 79 11.53 -29.04 -14.59
CA GLN A 79 12.21 -29.60 -15.77
C GLN A 79 13.72 -29.72 -15.54
N ASN A 80 14.37 -28.68 -15.02
CA ASN A 80 15.80 -28.70 -14.70
C ASN A 80 16.14 -29.75 -13.63
N ARG A 81 15.27 -29.92 -12.63
CA ARG A 81 15.44 -30.96 -11.60
C ARG A 81 15.27 -32.36 -12.17
N LYS A 82 14.26 -32.59 -13.02
CA LYS A 82 14.05 -33.87 -13.72
C LYS A 82 15.22 -34.22 -14.64
N ALA A 83 15.70 -33.26 -15.43
CA ALA A 83 16.83 -33.45 -16.34
C ALA A 83 18.15 -33.73 -15.61
N ARG A 84 18.32 -33.20 -14.39
CA ARG A 84 19.49 -33.47 -13.55
C ARG A 84 19.50 -34.90 -12.98
N GLY A 85 18.33 -35.51 -12.76
CA GLY A 85 18.19 -36.82 -12.12
C GLY A 85 18.65 -36.85 -10.66
N ASN A 86 18.76 -38.04 -10.07
CA ASN A 86 19.22 -38.25 -8.68
C ASN A 86 20.75 -38.33 -8.53
N VAL A 87 21.51 -37.94 -9.56
CA VAL A 87 22.97 -38.06 -9.55
C VAL A 87 23.58 -36.93 -8.71
N ARG A 88 24.30 -37.30 -7.64
CA ARG A 88 25.10 -36.34 -6.86
C ARG A 88 26.19 -35.77 -7.78
N TYR A 89 26.38 -34.44 -7.77
CA TYR A 89 27.37 -33.77 -8.62
C TYR A 89 28.73 -34.51 -8.56
N ALA A 90 29.21 -34.99 -9.71
CA ALA A 90 30.51 -35.69 -9.82
C ALA A 90 31.70 -34.79 -9.45
N ILE A 91 31.48 -33.47 -9.40
CA ILE A 91 32.45 -32.45 -8.99
C ILE A 91 31.80 -31.59 -7.90
N SER A 92 32.31 -31.65 -6.67
CA SER A 92 31.82 -30.86 -5.53
C SER A 92 32.27 -29.39 -5.59
N LYS A 93 33.30 -29.07 -6.37
CA LYS A 93 33.77 -27.70 -6.59
C LYS A 93 32.85 -26.98 -7.57
N THR A 94 32.23 -25.90 -7.10
CA THR A 94 31.42 -25.02 -7.94
C THR A 94 32.33 -24.26 -8.91
N PRO A 95 32.12 -24.34 -10.23
CA PRO A 95 32.87 -23.53 -11.20
C PRO A 95 32.71 -22.03 -10.89
N LYS A 96 33.76 -21.23 -11.09
CA LYS A 96 33.73 -19.77 -10.87
C LYS A 96 32.62 -19.05 -11.66
N SER A 97 32.11 -19.66 -12.72
CA SER A 97 31.04 -19.13 -13.58
C SER A 97 29.62 -19.30 -13.01
N VAL A 98 29.42 -20.08 -11.94
CA VAL A 98 28.09 -20.36 -11.37
C VAL A 98 27.85 -19.52 -10.11
N GLU A 99 26.97 -18.52 -10.22
CA GLU A 99 26.59 -17.64 -9.12
C GLU A 99 25.70 -18.38 -8.10
N TRP A 100 25.85 -18.06 -6.80
CA TRP A 100 25.03 -18.66 -5.74
C TRP A 100 23.53 -18.36 -5.92
N SER A 101 23.19 -17.16 -6.36
CA SER A 101 21.81 -16.75 -6.69
C SER A 101 21.18 -17.69 -7.71
N SER A 102 21.91 -18.03 -8.79
CA SER A 102 21.43 -18.93 -9.84
C SER A 102 21.05 -20.33 -9.33
N LYS A 103 21.69 -20.80 -8.25
CA LYS A 103 21.38 -22.10 -7.63
C LYS A 103 20.16 -22.05 -6.71
N ASN A 104 19.86 -20.87 -6.17
CA ASN A 104 18.81 -20.66 -5.17
C ASN A 104 17.64 -19.82 -5.70
N MET A 105 17.56 -19.55 -7.01
CA MET A 105 16.52 -18.71 -7.63
C MET A 105 15.10 -19.11 -7.23
N PHE A 106 14.80 -20.40 -7.14
CA PHE A 106 13.47 -20.86 -6.72
C PHE A 106 13.16 -20.51 -5.26
N VAL A 107 14.14 -20.68 -4.36
CA VAL A 107 13.98 -20.32 -2.94
C VAL A 107 13.86 -18.80 -2.78
N LEU A 108 14.69 -18.03 -3.50
CA LEU A 108 14.58 -16.57 -3.53
C LEU A 108 13.19 -16.13 -4.02
N GLY A 109 12.65 -16.78 -5.05
CA GLY A 109 11.28 -16.54 -5.52
C GLY A 109 10.20 -16.81 -4.47
N ILE A 110 10.35 -17.86 -3.65
CA ILE A 110 9.43 -18.15 -2.54
C ILE A 110 9.51 -17.05 -1.46
N VAL A 111 10.71 -16.61 -1.10
CA VAL A 111 10.89 -15.53 -0.12
C VAL A 111 10.27 -14.22 -0.63
N ILE A 112 10.47 -13.89 -1.90
CA ILE A 112 9.85 -12.72 -2.55
C ILE A 112 8.32 -12.84 -2.58
N LEU A 113 7.78 -14.03 -2.85
CA LEU A 113 6.34 -14.26 -2.83
C LEU A 113 5.75 -14.07 -1.42
N ALA A 114 6.42 -14.56 -0.38
CA ALA A 114 6.01 -14.34 1.00
C ALA A 114 6.03 -12.85 1.38
N PHE A 115 7.10 -12.14 1.00
CA PHE A 115 7.18 -10.69 1.12
C PHE A 115 6.05 -9.97 0.37
N LEU A 116 5.76 -10.38 -0.87
CA LEU A 116 4.71 -9.80 -1.70
C LEU A 116 3.32 -9.96 -1.05
N VAL A 117 3.02 -11.11 -0.42
CA VAL A 117 1.75 -11.30 0.30
C VAL A 117 1.61 -10.29 1.43
N VAL A 118 2.63 -10.14 2.28
CA VAL A 118 2.64 -9.15 3.37
C VAL A 118 2.46 -7.73 2.81
N HIS A 119 3.20 -7.41 1.76
CA HIS A 119 3.13 -6.12 1.09
C HIS A 119 1.74 -5.80 0.53
N LEU A 120 1.09 -6.77 -0.14
CA LEU A 120 -0.25 -6.59 -0.69
C LEU A 120 -1.30 -6.44 0.42
N ILE A 121 -1.16 -7.13 1.55
CA ILE A 121 -2.05 -6.97 2.70
C ILE A 121 -1.92 -5.57 3.33
N GLN A 122 -0.69 -5.07 3.47
CA GLN A 122 -0.45 -3.78 4.12
C GLN A 122 -0.85 -2.58 3.25
N PHE A 123 -0.74 -2.69 1.93
CA PHE A 123 -0.94 -1.57 1.00
C PHE A 123 -2.10 -1.81 0.03
N TRP A 124 -1.95 -2.70 -0.96
CA TRP A 124 -2.96 -2.89 -2.01
C TRP A 124 -4.36 -3.20 -1.48
N ALA A 125 -4.44 -4.10 -0.48
CA ALA A 125 -5.70 -4.52 0.12
C ALA A 125 -6.38 -3.41 0.92
N LYS A 126 -5.62 -2.49 1.52
CA LYS A 126 -6.16 -1.36 2.27
C LYS A 126 -6.49 -0.14 1.40
N MET A 127 -5.92 -0.09 0.20
CA MET A 127 -6.10 1.00 -0.76
C MET A 127 -7.12 0.60 -1.84
N GLN A 128 -6.65 -0.03 -2.92
CA GLN A 128 -7.50 -0.33 -4.08
C GLN A 128 -8.61 -1.34 -3.79
N LEU A 129 -8.35 -2.39 -3.00
CA LEU A 129 -9.38 -3.43 -2.76
C LEU A 129 -10.57 -2.87 -1.98
N VAL A 130 -10.32 -2.07 -0.94
CA VAL A 130 -11.35 -1.41 -0.13
C VAL A 130 -12.22 -0.50 -0.99
N GLU A 131 -11.60 0.29 -1.86
CA GLU A 131 -12.30 1.16 -2.81
C GLU A 131 -13.13 0.37 -3.85
N ILE A 132 -12.62 -0.75 -4.37
CA ILE A 132 -13.37 -1.65 -5.27
C ILE A 132 -14.61 -2.24 -4.57
N LEU A 133 -14.49 -2.58 -3.29
CA LEU A 133 -15.61 -3.12 -2.51
C LEU A 133 -16.64 -2.06 -2.13
N GLY A 134 -16.36 -0.78 -2.40
CA GLY A 134 -17.21 0.34 -1.99
C GLY A 134 -17.33 0.49 -0.47
N ASP A 135 -16.34 -0.06 0.25
CA ASP A 135 -16.22 0.13 1.69
C ASP A 135 -15.27 1.32 1.91
N HIS A 136 -15.68 2.29 2.71
CA HIS A 136 -14.81 3.36 3.17
C HIS A 136 -14.50 3.05 4.62
N GLY A 137 -13.47 2.23 4.83
CA GLY A 137 -12.95 1.99 6.17
C GLY A 137 -12.56 3.30 6.87
N THR A 138 -12.08 3.23 8.11
CA THR A 138 -11.77 4.44 8.90
C THR A 138 -10.69 5.34 8.26
N VAL A 139 -9.80 4.81 7.43
CA VAL A 139 -8.74 5.59 6.77
C VAL A 139 -9.06 5.74 5.27
N PRO A 140 -9.01 6.96 4.69
CA PRO A 140 -9.22 7.15 3.27
C PRO A 140 -8.25 6.30 2.43
N PRO A 141 -8.71 5.55 1.41
CA PRO A 141 -7.83 4.73 0.55
C PRO A 141 -6.70 5.50 -0.15
N ALA A 142 -6.91 6.80 -0.41
CA ALA A 142 -5.92 7.69 -1.02
C ALA A 142 -4.83 8.19 -0.05
N ALA A 143 -5.00 7.99 1.27
CA ALA A 143 -4.06 8.44 2.30
C ALA A 143 -2.85 7.49 2.43
N GLY A 144 -2.08 7.34 1.35
CA GLY A 144 -0.90 6.46 1.26
C GLY A 144 0.09 6.62 2.42
N THR A 145 0.36 7.85 2.86
CA THR A 145 1.25 8.14 3.99
C THR A 145 0.74 7.59 5.32
N LEU A 146 -0.58 7.45 5.50
CA LEU A 146 -1.15 6.83 6.70
C LEU A 146 -1.03 5.30 6.67
N PHE A 147 -1.06 4.68 5.48
CA PHE A 147 -0.72 3.26 5.36
C PHE A 147 0.77 3.01 5.63
N ILE A 148 1.64 3.93 5.23
CA ILE A 148 3.05 3.92 5.65
C ILE A 148 3.15 4.03 7.18
N GLN A 149 2.47 5.00 7.80
CA GLN A 149 2.44 5.17 9.26
C GLN A 149 2.04 3.87 9.95
N MET A 150 0.90 3.28 9.57
CA MET A 150 0.38 2.06 10.20
C MET A 150 1.32 0.87 10.00
N ALA A 151 1.86 0.67 8.80
CA ALA A 151 2.71 -0.49 8.53
C ALA A 151 4.07 -0.37 9.22
N PHE A 152 4.73 0.78 9.14
CA PHE A 152 6.11 0.96 9.60
C PHE A 152 6.24 1.45 11.05
N SER A 153 5.13 1.68 11.76
CA SER A 153 5.14 1.76 13.23
C SER A 153 5.41 0.39 13.87
N GLU A 154 5.11 -0.70 13.15
CA GLU A 154 5.36 -2.05 13.62
C GLU A 154 6.83 -2.47 13.42
N VAL A 155 7.51 -2.84 14.51
CA VAL A 155 8.95 -3.19 14.51
C VAL A 155 9.27 -4.36 13.55
N TRP A 156 8.33 -5.28 13.35
CA TRP A 156 8.54 -6.45 12.49
C TRP A 156 8.49 -6.11 10.99
N THR A 157 7.78 -5.06 10.58
CA THR A 157 7.62 -4.67 9.17
C THR A 157 8.95 -4.41 8.47
N PRO A 158 9.85 -3.53 8.96
CA PRO A 158 11.14 -3.30 8.30
C PRO A 158 12.01 -4.56 8.25
N ILE A 159 11.90 -5.47 9.22
CA ILE A 159 12.65 -6.74 9.23
C ILE A 159 12.22 -7.61 8.04
N VAL A 160 10.92 -7.83 7.89
CA VAL A 160 10.36 -8.62 6.77
C VAL A 160 10.68 -7.98 5.43
N TYR A 161 10.57 -6.65 5.35
CA TYR A 161 10.85 -5.89 4.12
C TYR A 161 12.33 -5.98 3.72
N ILE A 162 13.27 -5.80 4.66
CA ILE A 162 14.71 -5.89 4.36
C ILE A 162 15.10 -7.30 3.92
N ILE A 163 14.56 -8.35 4.55
CA ILE A 163 14.77 -9.74 4.09
C ILE A 163 14.25 -9.93 2.67
N GLY A 164 13.04 -9.43 2.38
CA GLY A 164 12.44 -9.44 1.05
C GLY A 164 13.29 -8.69 0.01
N PHE A 165 13.83 -7.52 0.36
CA PHE A 165 14.68 -6.70 -0.50
C PHE A 165 16.03 -7.34 -0.79
N ILE A 166 16.65 -8.01 0.19
CA ILE A 166 17.89 -8.78 -0.04
C ILE A 166 17.61 -9.95 -0.99
N ALA A 167 16.51 -10.68 -0.79
CA ALA A 167 16.11 -11.76 -1.70
C ALA A 167 15.83 -11.22 -3.12
N LEU A 168 15.13 -10.08 -3.20
CA LEU A 168 14.87 -9.36 -4.44
C LEU A 168 16.17 -8.93 -5.11
N TRP A 169 17.18 -8.45 -4.39
CA TRP A 169 18.48 -8.08 -4.99
C TRP A 169 19.11 -9.25 -5.74
N PHE A 170 19.20 -10.42 -5.11
CA PHE A 170 19.78 -11.61 -5.75
C PHE A 170 18.95 -12.05 -6.96
N HIS A 171 17.62 -12.08 -6.83
CA HIS A 171 16.73 -12.49 -7.91
C HIS A 171 16.74 -11.50 -9.07
N PHE A 172 16.67 -10.20 -8.78
CA PHE A 172 16.60 -9.12 -9.75
C PHE A 172 17.93 -8.95 -10.49
N ASN A 173 19.06 -8.94 -9.77
CA ASN A 173 20.39 -8.90 -10.38
C ASN A 173 20.57 -10.07 -11.37
N HIS A 174 20.21 -11.29 -10.98
CA HIS A 174 20.30 -12.44 -11.88
C HIS A 174 19.31 -12.36 -13.05
N GLY A 175 18.04 -12.05 -12.77
CA GLY A 175 16.97 -11.97 -13.77
C GLY A 175 17.24 -10.93 -14.85
N PHE A 176 17.81 -9.78 -14.46
CA PHE A 176 18.06 -8.67 -15.38
C PHE A 176 19.03 -9.05 -16.49
N TRP A 177 20.20 -9.63 -16.18
CA TRP A 177 21.13 -10.00 -17.27
C TRP A 177 20.70 -11.27 -17.99
N SER A 178 20.06 -12.23 -17.29
CA SER A 178 19.68 -13.52 -17.87
C SER A 178 18.51 -13.44 -18.85
N MET A 179 17.65 -12.41 -18.75
CA MET A 179 16.60 -12.18 -19.75
C MET A 179 17.19 -11.84 -21.13
N PHE A 180 18.28 -11.05 -21.18
CA PHE A 180 19.00 -10.75 -22.43
C PHE A 180 19.65 -11.99 -23.03
N GLN A 181 20.20 -12.86 -22.17
CA GLN A 181 20.72 -14.15 -22.63
C GLN A 181 19.61 -15.01 -23.25
N SER A 182 18.42 -15.00 -22.65
CA SER A 182 17.30 -15.82 -23.11
C SER A 182 16.74 -15.42 -24.48
N ILE A 183 16.97 -14.17 -24.90
CA ILE A 183 16.58 -13.66 -26.22
C ILE A 183 17.75 -13.64 -27.24
N GLY A 184 18.92 -14.19 -26.87
CA GLY A 184 20.08 -14.33 -27.77
C GLY A 184 21.06 -13.16 -27.76
N TRP A 185 20.95 -12.21 -26.84
CA TRP A 185 21.96 -11.16 -26.65
C TRP A 185 23.04 -11.65 -25.67
N ASP A 186 23.81 -12.66 -26.07
CA ASP A 186 24.67 -13.43 -25.16
C ASP A 186 26.14 -13.60 -25.57
N ASN A 187 26.67 -12.74 -26.42
CA ASN A 187 28.09 -12.80 -26.81
C ASN A 187 29.07 -12.44 -25.67
N ASN A 188 30.32 -12.84 -25.86
CA ASN A 188 31.42 -12.70 -24.88
C ASN A 188 31.75 -11.25 -24.50
N VAL A 189 31.31 -10.26 -25.28
CA VAL A 189 31.54 -8.84 -25.00
C VAL A 189 30.39 -8.26 -24.16
N TRP A 190 29.15 -8.60 -24.50
CA TRP A 190 27.97 -8.00 -23.89
C TRP A 190 27.53 -8.66 -22.59
N ILE A 191 27.67 -9.97 -22.42
CA ILE A 191 27.29 -10.63 -21.15
C ILE A 191 28.02 -10.05 -19.94
N PRO A 192 29.37 -9.84 -19.96
CA PRO A 192 30.06 -9.20 -18.84
C PRO A 192 29.53 -7.79 -18.53
N ARG A 193 29.19 -7.01 -19.57
CA ARG A 193 28.64 -5.65 -19.43
C ARG A 193 27.24 -5.69 -18.83
N LEU A 194 26.36 -6.54 -19.34
CA LEU A 194 24.98 -6.70 -18.85
C LEU A 194 24.95 -7.18 -17.40
N LYS A 195 25.86 -8.08 -17.00
CA LYS A 195 26.03 -8.48 -15.59
C LYS A 195 26.45 -7.29 -14.71
N LYS A 196 27.36 -6.45 -15.19
CA LYS A 196 27.77 -5.25 -14.43
C LYS A 196 26.65 -4.23 -14.32
N VAL A 197 25.91 -3.99 -15.40
CA VAL A 197 24.72 -3.12 -15.42
C VAL A 197 23.65 -3.67 -14.47
N ALA A 198 23.34 -4.96 -14.54
CA ALA A 198 22.40 -5.62 -13.64
C ALA A 198 22.77 -5.42 -12.18
N CYS A 199 24.05 -5.62 -11.83
CA CYS A 199 24.53 -5.46 -10.47
C CYS A 199 24.40 -4.01 -9.99
N VAL A 200 24.81 -3.04 -10.80
CA VAL A 200 24.69 -1.62 -10.46
C VAL A 200 23.22 -1.24 -10.30
N TRP A 201 22.38 -1.57 -11.28
CA TRP A 201 20.98 -1.21 -11.31
C TRP A 201 20.18 -1.85 -10.17
N ALA A 202 20.30 -3.17 -9.98
CA ALA A 202 19.64 -3.88 -8.89
C ALA A 202 20.09 -3.35 -7.52
N SER A 203 21.37 -2.99 -7.37
CA SER A 203 21.87 -2.39 -6.14
C SER A 203 21.27 -1.02 -5.88
N LEU A 204 21.19 -0.13 -6.89
CA LEU A 204 20.59 1.19 -6.73
C LEU A 204 19.11 1.10 -6.32
N VAL A 205 18.34 0.25 -7.00
CA VAL A 205 16.91 0.04 -6.71
C VAL A 205 16.72 -0.53 -5.31
N VAL A 206 17.46 -1.57 -4.93
CA VAL A 206 17.30 -2.20 -3.61
C VAL A 206 17.81 -1.32 -2.48
N LEU A 207 18.92 -0.59 -2.67
CA LEU A 207 19.39 0.39 -1.68
C LEU A 207 18.36 1.50 -1.47
N CYS A 208 17.68 1.94 -2.54
CA CYS A 208 16.59 2.90 -2.43
C CYS A 208 15.40 2.32 -1.64
N PHE A 209 14.99 1.07 -1.90
CA PHE A 209 13.95 0.40 -1.09
C PHE A 209 14.34 0.23 0.38
N ILE A 210 15.60 -0.11 0.67
CA ILE A 210 16.10 -0.20 2.05
C ILE A 210 16.05 1.18 2.71
N ALA A 211 16.49 2.24 2.01
CA ALA A 211 16.39 3.61 2.50
C ALA A 211 14.94 4.02 2.77
N GLN A 212 14.00 3.64 1.90
CA GLN A 212 12.56 3.84 2.11
C GLN A 212 12.08 3.16 3.39
N ALA A 213 12.36 1.86 3.58
CA ALA A 213 11.97 1.15 4.78
C ALA A 213 12.52 1.80 6.06
N ILE A 214 13.79 2.23 6.06
CA ILE A 214 14.40 2.91 7.20
C ILE A 214 13.73 4.25 7.47
N VAL A 215 13.61 5.12 6.46
CA VAL A 215 13.01 6.46 6.62
C VAL A 215 11.55 6.35 7.06
N PHE A 216 10.79 5.44 6.47
CA PHE A 216 9.39 5.21 6.82
C PHE A 216 9.26 4.74 8.26
N THR A 217 10.12 3.83 8.71
CA THR A 217 10.14 3.37 10.11
C THR A 217 10.42 4.52 11.07
N VAL A 218 11.48 5.31 10.81
CA VAL A 218 11.84 6.44 11.67
C VAL A 218 10.70 7.45 11.73
N ARG A 219 10.19 7.91 10.58
CA ARG A 219 9.10 8.89 10.51
C ARG A 219 7.80 8.39 11.14
N ALA A 220 7.48 7.11 10.97
CA ALA A 220 6.29 6.51 11.58
C ALA A 220 6.40 6.49 13.12
N ASN A 221 7.55 6.10 13.67
CA ASN A 221 7.77 6.10 15.12
C ASN A 221 7.83 7.52 15.72
N GLU A 222 8.22 8.52 14.93
CA GLU A 222 8.12 9.94 15.30
C GLU A 222 6.69 10.51 15.14
N ASN A 223 5.73 9.70 14.68
CA ASN A 223 4.37 10.13 14.35
C ASN A 223 4.31 11.26 13.31
N TYR A 224 5.34 11.38 12.46
CA TYR A 224 5.46 12.44 11.47
C TYR A 224 4.23 12.52 10.54
N TYR A 225 3.76 11.38 10.04
CA TYR A 225 2.69 11.34 9.04
C TYR A 225 1.32 11.72 9.59
N ILE A 226 1.12 11.61 10.91
CA ILE A 226 -0.12 12.03 11.58
C ILE A 226 -0.02 13.43 12.18
N LYS A 227 1.18 13.94 12.48
CA LYS A 227 1.39 15.30 13.04
C LYS A 227 1.64 16.39 12.01
N ASN A 228 2.11 16.04 10.82
CA ASN A 228 2.46 17.04 9.81
C ASN A 228 1.23 17.84 9.36
N GLU A 229 1.30 19.17 9.48
CA GLU A 229 0.19 20.08 9.18
C GLU A 229 -0.28 19.99 7.72
N ALA A 230 0.65 19.94 6.76
CA ALA A 230 0.29 19.85 5.34
C ALA A 230 -0.41 18.52 5.01
N LEU A 231 0.02 17.43 5.64
CA LEU A 231 -0.65 16.13 5.52
C LEU A 231 -2.03 16.15 6.19
N ARG A 232 -2.17 16.75 7.37
CA ARG A 232 -3.47 16.90 8.06
C ARG A 232 -4.48 17.68 7.22
N GLU A 233 -4.08 18.82 6.66
CA GLU A 233 -4.94 19.59 5.74
C GLU A 233 -5.32 18.77 4.50
N GLN A 234 -4.39 17.98 3.96
CA GLN A 234 -4.69 17.09 2.84
C GLN A 234 -5.67 15.96 3.23
N TYR A 235 -5.50 15.33 4.40
CA TYR A 235 -6.40 14.26 4.86
C TYR A 235 -7.81 14.77 5.15
N LYS A 236 -7.93 16.00 5.67
CA LYS A 236 -9.22 16.68 5.86
C LYS A 236 -10.01 16.75 4.57
N ASP A 237 -9.34 17.08 3.45
CA ASP A 237 -10.02 17.14 2.15
C ASP A 237 -10.47 15.75 1.65
N MET A 238 -9.92 14.65 2.18
CA MET A 238 -10.28 13.28 1.82
C MET A 238 -11.52 12.75 2.57
N VAL A 239 -12.04 13.45 3.58
CA VAL A 239 -13.16 12.93 4.40
C VAL A 239 -14.53 13.09 3.73
N TRP A 240 -14.72 14.12 2.90
CA TRP A 240 -16.01 14.34 2.23
C TRP A 240 -16.39 13.19 1.29
N PRO A 241 -15.49 12.72 0.40
CA PRO A 241 -15.78 11.55 -0.44
C PRO A 241 -16.20 10.30 0.33
N MET A 242 -15.79 10.15 1.59
CA MET A 242 -16.17 9.00 2.43
C MET A 242 -17.62 9.07 2.92
N MET A 243 -18.22 10.27 2.97
CA MET A 243 -19.56 10.50 3.53
C MET A 243 -20.59 10.93 2.48
N GLU A 244 -20.14 11.45 1.33
CA GLU A 244 -20.98 12.09 0.31
C GLU A 244 -22.20 11.25 -0.09
N LYS A 245 -22.01 9.94 -0.27
CA LYS A 245 -23.07 9.00 -0.65
C LYS A 245 -24.21 8.92 0.38
N ASP A 246 -23.91 9.02 1.67
CA ASP A 246 -24.90 8.89 2.74
C ASP A 246 -25.56 10.23 3.11
N PHE A 247 -24.86 11.34 2.85
CA PHE A 247 -25.36 12.70 3.09
C PHE A 247 -26.23 13.23 1.94
N GLY A 248 -25.99 12.77 0.71
CA GLY A 248 -26.77 13.17 -0.46
C GLY A 248 -26.51 14.61 -0.94
N PRO A 249 -27.18 15.03 -2.02
CA PRO A 249 -26.90 16.28 -2.72
C PRO A 249 -27.22 17.53 -1.90
N ASP A 250 -28.18 17.45 -0.98
CA ASP A 250 -28.62 18.57 -0.14
C ASP A 250 -27.52 19.06 0.83
N MET A 251 -26.50 18.22 1.04
CA MET A 251 -25.38 18.50 1.92
C MET A 251 -24.09 18.80 1.14
N ALA A 252 -24.15 19.07 -0.17
CA ALA A 252 -22.99 19.49 -0.96
C ALA A 252 -22.27 20.74 -0.39
N GLN A 253 -23.01 21.61 0.30
CA GLN A 253 -22.44 22.76 0.99
C GLN A 253 -21.50 22.35 2.14
N LEU A 254 -21.74 21.21 2.80
CA LEU A 254 -20.86 20.68 3.84
C LEU A 254 -19.50 20.29 3.25
N GLY A 255 -19.46 19.66 2.07
CA GLY A 255 -18.22 19.36 1.37
C GLY A 255 -17.39 20.62 1.05
N MET A 256 -18.06 21.68 0.59
CA MET A 256 -17.42 22.98 0.37
C MET A 256 -16.92 23.61 1.68
N GLN A 257 -17.68 23.51 2.76
CA GLN A 257 -17.29 24.02 4.07
C GLN A 257 -16.06 23.27 4.61
N ILE A 258 -16.04 21.94 4.53
CA ILE A 258 -14.88 21.11 4.91
C ILE A 258 -13.62 21.58 4.18
N LYS A 259 -13.70 21.80 2.87
CA LYS A 259 -12.57 22.21 2.05
C LYS A 259 -12.05 23.61 2.42
N MET A 260 -12.96 24.55 2.69
CA MET A 260 -12.61 25.95 2.94
C MET A 260 -12.21 26.24 4.40
N SER A 261 -12.57 25.36 5.33
CA SER A 261 -12.25 25.51 6.75
C SER A 261 -10.89 24.89 7.10
N PRO A 262 -10.16 25.44 8.10
CA PRO A 262 -8.95 24.81 8.64
C PRO A 262 -9.24 23.43 9.26
N TYR A 263 -8.23 22.56 9.28
CA TYR A 263 -8.30 21.20 9.87
C TYR A 263 -8.97 21.17 11.25
N SER A 264 -8.52 22.02 12.17
CA SER A 264 -9.03 22.01 13.56
C SER A 264 -10.51 22.34 13.65
N GLN A 265 -11.00 23.28 12.81
CA GLN A 265 -12.41 23.63 12.76
C GLN A 265 -13.25 22.48 12.18
N VAL A 266 -12.73 21.78 11.17
CA VAL A 266 -13.41 20.62 10.59
C VAL A 266 -13.46 19.46 11.59
N SER A 267 -12.35 19.13 12.25
CA SER A 267 -12.31 18.09 13.28
C SER A 267 -13.34 18.37 14.39
N MET A 268 -13.33 19.57 14.97
CA MET A 268 -14.30 19.95 16.01
C MET A 268 -15.74 19.99 15.50
N GLY A 269 -15.97 20.55 14.31
CA GLY A 269 -17.31 20.69 13.72
C GLY A 269 -17.97 19.35 13.42
N LEU A 270 -17.22 18.39 12.86
CA LEU A 270 -17.75 17.06 12.57
C LEU A 270 -18.00 16.24 13.85
N ARG A 271 -17.17 16.41 14.89
CA ARG A 271 -17.43 15.83 16.22
C ARG A 271 -18.72 16.36 16.84
N GLN A 272 -18.93 17.67 16.76
CA GLN A 272 -20.17 18.28 17.24
C GLN A 272 -21.39 17.79 16.46
N MET A 273 -21.27 17.65 15.13
CA MET A 273 -22.33 17.13 14.28
C MET A 273 -22.68 15.67 14.61
N GLU A 274 -21.67 14.82 14.82
CA GLU A 274 -21.86 13.43 15.24
C GLU A 274 -22.60 13.34 16.57
N GLN A 275 -22.17 14.09 17.59
CA GLN A 275 -22.82 14.11 18.91
C GLN A 275 -24.27 14.59 18.84
N GLN A 276 -24.55 15.61 18.03
CA GLN A 276 -25.91 16.11 17.83
C GLN A 276 -26.81 15.07 17.16
N GLN A 277 -26.31 14.37 16.15
CA GLN A 277 -27.06 13.28 15.51
C GLN A 277 -27.26 12.10 16.47
N ALA A 278 -26.25 11.75 17.27
CA ALA A 278 -26.32 10.68 18.27
C ALA A 278 -27.46 10.94 19.27
N GLN A 279 -27.52 12.16 19.81
CA GLN A 279 -28.58 12.58 20.74
C GLN A 279 -29.98 12.52 20.11
N GLN A 280 -30.12 12.92 18.84
CA GLN A 280 -31.41 12.83 18.14
C GLN A 280 -31.84 11.38 17.92
N ILE A 281 -30.91 10.50 17.53
CA ILE A 281 -31.18 9.06 17.35
C ILE A 281 -31.53 8.41 18.69
N GLU A 282 -30.85 8.78 19.78
CA GLU A 282 -31.12 8.28 21.12
C GLU A 282 -32.54 8.68 21.59
N GLN A 283 -32.94 9.94 21.38
CA GLN A 283 -34.30 10.41 21.69
C GLN A 283 -35.37 9.61 20.92
N LEU A 284 -35.12 9.31 19.65
CA LEU A 284 -36.02 8.49 18.82
C LEU A 284 -35.99 7.00 19.19
N SER A 285 -34.99 6.56 19.94
CA SER A 285 -34.84 5.17 20.40
C SER A 285 -35.54 4.86 21.73
N THR A 286 -36.03 5.90 22.43
CA THR A 286 -36.86 5.78 23.63
C THR A 286 -38.20 5.08 23.33
N PRO A 287 -38.93 4.54 24.33
CA PRO A 287 -40.26 3.96 24.11
C PRO A 287 -41.22 4.93 23.40
N GLU A 288 -41.27 6.18 23.86
CA GLU A 288 -42.10 7.24 23.28
C GLU A 288 -41.64 7.58 21.85
N GLY A 289 -40.33 7.65 21.62
CA GLY A 289 -39.73 7.89 20.30
C GLY A 289 -40.06 6.78 19.30
N LYS A 290 -40.00 5.52 19.72
CA LYS A 290 -40.36 4.36 18.89
C LYS A 290 -41.82 4.36 18.50
N ASP A 291 -42.71 4.70 19.43
CA ASP A 291 -44.14 4.84 19.14
C ASP A 291 -44.40 6.01 18.19
N TYR A 292 -43.69 7.12 18.32
CA TYR A 292 -43.76 8.24 17.38
C TYR A 292 -43.30 7.82 15.97
N VAL A 293 -42.14 7.16 15.84
CA VAL A 293 -41.60 6.69 14.55
C VAL A 293 -42.55 5.70 13.89
N LYS A 294 -43.09 4.75 14.66
CA LYS A 294 -44.02 3.73 14.15
C LYS A 294 -45.30 4.33 13.55
N ASN A 295 -45.75 5.46 14.10
CA ASN A 295 -46.96 6.15 13.64
C ASN A 295 -46.69 7.20 12.54
N ASN A 296 -45.42 7.44 12.17
CA ASN A 296 -45.02 8.44 11.17
C ASN A 296 -44.08 7.84 10.11
N PRO A 297 -44.59 7.35 8.96
CA PRO A 297 -43.76 6.70 7.93
C PRO A 297 -42.62 7.58 7.40
N GLN A 298 -42.81 8.90 7.32
CA GLN A 298 -41.74 9.83 6.94
C GLN A 298 -40.61 9.88 7.97
N MET A 299 -40.94 9.79 9.26
CA MET A 299 -39.96 9.75 10.34
C MET A 299 -39.15 8.45 10.34
N GLN A 300 -39.76 7.34 9.91
CA GLN A 300 -39.04 6.07 9.75
C GLN A 300 -37.93 6.21 8.69
N THR A 301 -38.25 6.74 7.51
CA THR A 301 -37.25 7.00 6.45
C THR A 301 -36.19 8.01 6.91
N GLN A 302 -36.59 9.05 7.65
CA GLN A 302 -35.67 10.03 8.20
C GLN A 302 -34.69 9.40 9.22
N LEU A 303 -35.20 8.55 10.13
CA LEU A 303 -34.37 7.83 11.10
C LEU A 303 -33.39 6.88 10.42
N GLU A 304 -33.81 6.18 9.36
CA GLU A 304 -32.91 5.31 8.57
C GLU A 304 -31.78 6.12 7.92
N ASN A 305 -32.10 7.28 7.34
CA ASN A 305 -31.11 8.16 6.73
C ASN A 305 -30.16 8.76 7.79
N MET A 306 -30.70 9.25 8.90
CA MET A 306 -29.91 9.75 10.02
C MET A 306 -28.97 8.69 10.58
N THR A 307 -29.43 7.44 10.70
CA THR A 307 -28.60 6.33 11.19
C THR A 307 -27.43 6.05 10.24
N LYS A 308 -27.65 6.10 8.92
CA LYS A 308 -26.58 5.95 7.92
C LYS A 308 -25.58 7.11 8.00
N GLN A 309 -26.07 8.34 8.02
CA GLN A 309 -25.24 9.54 8.13
C GLN A 309 -24.40 9.55 9.41
N HIS A 310 -25.03 9.21 10.54
CA HIS A 310 -24.36 9.12 11.84
C HIS A 310 -23.24 8.09 11.80
N LYS A 311 -23.46 6.91 11.20
CA LYS A 311 -22.41 5.89 11.07
C LYS A 311 -21.21 6.40 10.25
N SER A 312 -21.46 7.16 9.19
CA SER A 312 -20.40 7.73 8.35
C SER A 312 -19.67 8.87 9.06
N LEU A 313 -20.37 9.70 9.83
CA LEU A 313 -19.75 10.67 10.74
C LEU A 313 -18.91 10.01 11.82
N GLU A 314 -19.42 8.96 12.48
CA GLU A 314 -18.71 8.22 13.51
C GLU A 314 -17.39 7.66 12.97
N ASN A 315 -17.40 7.14 11.74
CA ASN A 315 -16.19 6.67 11.06
C ASN A 315 -15.18 7.80 10.80
N VAL A 316 -15.66 8.98 10.38
CA VAL A 316 -14.79 10.15 10.17
C VAL A 316 -14.29 10.74 11.49
N VAL A 317 -15.09 10.73 12.55
CA VAL A 317 -14.65 11.13 13.90
C VAL A 317 -13.54 10.19 14.40
N LYS A 318 -13.71 8.87 14.24
CA LYS A 318 -12.65 7.88 14.54
C LYS A 318 -11.38 8.12 13.72
N PHE A 319 -11.52 8.61 12.49
CA PHE A 319 -10.37 8.99 11.67
C PHE A 319 -9.62 10.18 12.26
N PHE A 320 -10.33 11.25 12.66
CA PHE A 320 -9.72 12.39 13.35
C PHE A 320 -9.10 11.97 14.69
N ASP A 321 -9.76 11.10 15.47
CA ASP A 321 -9.19 10.52 16.69
C ASP A 321 -7.85 9.82 16.43
N TYR A 322 -7.76 9.04 15.34
CA TYR A 322 -6.50 8.41 14.95
C TYR A 322 -5.43 9.42 14.55
N LEU A 323 -5.78 10.49 13.83
CA LEU A 323 -4.82 11.54 13.44
C LEU A 323 -4.31 12.34 14.65
N GLU A 324 -5.16 12.56 15.64
CA GLU A 324 -4.92 13.37 16.83
C GLU A 324 -4.43 12.52 18.01
N GLN A 325 -4.34 11.19 17.87
CA GLN A 325 -3.96 10.27 18.96
C GLN A 325 -2.59 10.56 19.60
N ALA A 326 -1.70 11.19 18.83
CA ALA A 326 -0.35 11.54 19.26
C ALA A 326 -0.19 13.02 19.63
N ASP A 327 -1.27 13.80 19.54
CA ASP A 327 -1.32 15.13 20.13
C ASP A 327 -1.38 14.91 21.64
N ASN A 328 -0.48 15.57 22.38
CA ASN A 328 -0.56 15.55 23.83
C ASN A 328 -1.99 15.99 24.17
N LYS A 329 -2.78 15.12 24.83
CA LYS A 329 -4.03 15.55 25.48
C LYS A 329 -3.65 16.83 26.22
N PRO A 330 -4.33 17.96 25.99
CA PRO A 330 -3.95 19.19 26.64
C PRO A 330 -3.83 18.88 28.12
N GLU A 331 -2.62 19.03 28.66
CA GLU A 331 -2.48 19.38 30.06
C GLU A 331 -3.38 20.61 30.14
N LEU A 332 -4.49 20.48 30.86
CA LEU A 332 -5.39 21.59 31.11
C LEU A 332 -4.53 22.62 31.85
N GLU A 333 -3.86 23.50 31.11
CA GLU A 333 -3.41 24.77 31.63
C GLU A 333 -4.69 25.51 31.96
N ILE A 334 -5.19 25.27 33.19
CA ILE A 334 -6.19 26.08 33.81
C ILE A 334 -5.57 27.47 33.87
N PRO A 335 -6.08 28.48 33.14
CA PRO A 335 -5.55 29.83 33.23
C PRO A 335 -5.88 30.34 34.63
N GLY A 336 -4.89 30.36 35.51
CA GLY A 336 -5.00 30.90 36.86
C GLY A 336 -4.84 29.88 37.98
N GLN A 337 -3.60 29.48 38.25
CA GLN A 337 -3.17 29.29 39.63
C GLN A 337 -1.84 30.03 39.85
N PRO A 338 -1.84 31.15 40.60
CA PRO A 338 -0.61 31.79 41.02
C PRO A 338 0.01 30.98 42.16
N GLY A 339 1.20 30.43 41.88
CA GLY A 339 2.16 30.02 42.90
C GLY A 339 2.13 28.55 43.26
N GLN A 340 3.24 27.86 43.00
CA GLN A 340 4.15 27.41 44.05
C GLN A 340 5.52 27.06 43.45
N PRO A 341 6.64 27.51 44.07
CA PRO A 341 7.98 27.17 43.63
C PRO A 341 8.45 25.87 44.29
N GLN A 342 8.90 24.90 43.49
CA GLN A 342 10.28 24.39 43.44
C GLN A 342 10.40 23.29 42.39
#